data_AF-A0AAX1J4V1-F1
#
_entry.id   AF-A0AAX1J4V1-F1
#
_cell.length_a   1.000
_cell.length_b   1.000
_cell.length_c   1.000
_cell.angle_alpha   90.00
_cell.angle_beta   90.00
_cell.angle_gamma   90.00
#
_symmetry.space_group_name_H-M   'P 1'
#
loop_
_entity.id
_entity.type
_entity.pdbx_description
1 polymer ?
#
loop_
_entity_poly.entity_id
_entity_poly.type
_entity_poly.pdbx_seq_one_letter_code
_entity_poly.pdbx_strand_id
1 'polypeptide(L)'
;MAEHNRLSIRPDEVTEVTRQLDELANRMQRVLETEAPNLNVIASGHDEVSQRVAHTLNEVHGSFTKASDLGANELHEVSATLRSHSGRIAEADLAD
;
A
#
# COMPACT_ATOMS: atom_id res chain seq x y z
N MET A 1 -37.52 -8.11 20.54
CA MET A 1 -37.21 -8.83 19.30
C MET A 1 -36.05 -8.09 18.65
N ALA A 2 -34.81 -8.49 18.96
CA ALA A 2 -33.63 -7.83 18.39
C ALA A 2 -33.52 -8.27 16.93
N GLU A 3 -33.68 -7.31 16.02
CA GLU A 3 -33.43 -7.50 14.60
C GLU A 3 -31.92 -7.71 14.45
N HIS A 4 -31.50 -8.97 14.32
CA HIS A 4 -30.13 -9.28 13.96
C HIS A 4 -29.92 -8.66 12.59
N ASN A 5 -29.10 -7.60 12.53
CA ASN A 5 -28.64 -7.00 11.29
C ASN A 5 -27.94 -8.11 10.50
N ARG A 6 -28.68 -8.74 9.59
CA ARG A 6 -28.24 -9.92 8.84
C ARG A 6 -27.09 -9.44 7.96
N LEU A 7 -25.87 -9.73 8.41
CA LEU A 7 -24.65 -9.32 7.72
C LEU A 7 -24.65 -10.00 6.36
N SER A 8 -24.96 -9.24 5.30
CA SER A 8 -24.91 -9.73 3.93
C SER A 8 -23.54 -9.38 3.37
N ILE A 9 -22.60 -10.34 3.40
CA ILE A 9 -21.34 -10.24 2.67
C ILE A 9 -21.55 -10.80 1.27
N ARG A 10 -21.00 -10.11 0.27
CA ARG A 10 -20.86 -10.62 -1.10
C ARG A 10 -19.40 -11.07 -1.28
N PRO A 11 -19.06 -12.37 -1.12
CA PRO A 11 -17.68 -12.84 -1.10
C PRO A 11 -16.90 -12.51 -2.37
N ASP A 12 -17.58 -12.51 -3.52
CA ASP A 12 -17.00 -12.15 -4.81
C ASP A 12 -16.53 -10.69 -4.84
N GLU A 13 -17.30 -9.78 -4.23
CA GLU A 13 -16.92 -8.37 -4.16
C GLU A 13 -15.73 -8.13 -3.23
N VAL A 14 -15.66 -8.84 -2.11
CA VAL A 14 -14.49 -8.72 -1.22
C VAL A 14 -13.25 -9.31 -1.87
N THR A 15 -13.40 -10.43 -2.59
CA THR A 15 -12.29 -11.02 -3.36
C THR A 15 -11.79 -10.03 -4.41
N GLU A 16 -12.69 -9.37 -5.12
CA GLU A 16 -12.34 -8.39 -6.14
C GLU A 16 -11.67 -7.14 -5.55
N VAL A 17 -12.22 -6.55 -4.48
CA VAL A 17 -11.63 -5.37 -3.82
C VAL A 17 -10.23 -5.69 -3.29
N THR A 18 -10.05 -6.84 -2.65
CA THR A 18 -8.73 -7.23 -2.12
C THR A 18 -7.73 -7.49 -3.24
N ARG A 19 -8.15 -8.04 -4.39
CA ARG A 19 -7.31 -8.15 -5.59
C ARG A 19 -6.88 -6.77 -6.10
N GLN A 20 -7.80 -5.81 -6.17
CA GLN A 20 -7.48 -4.45 -6.62
C GLN A 20 -6.51 -3.73 -5.68
N LEU A 21 -6.63 -3.93 -4.37
CA LEU A 21 -5.70 -3.39 -3.38
C LEU A 21 -4.29 -3.97 -3.54
N ASP A 22 -4.15 -5.27 -3.76
CA ASP A 22 -2.85 -5.89 -4.03
C ASP A 22 -2.25 -5.38 -5.36
N GLU A 23 -3.06 -5.21 -6.39
CA GLU A 23 -2.60 -4.63 -7.67
C GLU A 23 -2.13 -3.20 -7.50
N LEU A 24 -2.83 -2.41 -6.68
CA LEU A 24 -2.42 -1.05 -6.37
C LEU A 24 -1.08 -1.02 -5.64
N ALA A 25 -0.91 -1.85 -4.61
CA ALA A 25 0.35 -1.97 -3.86
C ALA A 25 1.52 -2.36 -4.78
N ASN A 26 1.31 -3.39 -5.61
CA ASN A 26 2.30 -3.84 -6.58
C ASN A 26 2.66 -2.77 -7.62
N ARG A 27 1.67 -1.98 -8.07
CA ARG A 27 1.91 -0.88 -9.01
C ARG A 27 2.70 0.25 -8.36
N MET A 28 2.38 0.61 -7.11
CA MET A 28 3.13 1.60 -6.36
C MET A 28 4.60 1.19 -6.21
N GLN A 29 4.86 -0.04 -5.76
CA GLN A 29 6.21 -0.55 -5.58
C GLN A 29 7.00 -0.57 -6.89
N ARG A 30 6.38 -1.06 -7.98
CA ARG A 30 7.02 -1.10 -9.30
C ARG A 30 7.41 0.29 -9.82
N VAL A 31 6.56 1.30 -9.65
CA VAL A 31 6.88 2.67 -10.07
C VAL A 31 8.08 3.20 -9.29
N LEU A 32 8.11 2.98 -7.98
CA LEU A 32 9.22 3.45 -7.14
C LEU A 32 10.53 2.75 -7.47
N GLU A 33 10.52 1.44 -7.67
CA GLU A 33 11.70 0.68 -8.09
C GLU A 33 12.21 1.15 -9.47
N THR A 34 11.29 1.45 -10.40
CA THR A 34 11.63 1.92 -11.75
C THR A 34 12.26 3.31 -11.71
N GLU A 35 11.75 4.20 -10.87
CA GLU A 35 12.21 5.58 -10.78
C GLU A 35 13.35 5.80 -9.77
N ALA A 36 13.62 4.83 -8.89
CA ALA A 36 14.71 4.90 -7.90
C ALA A 36 16.05 5.45 -8.44
N PRO A 37 16.57 5.02 -9.61
CA PRO A 37 17.81 5.58 -10.16
C PRO A 37 17.69 7.05 -10.60
N ASN A 38 16.48 7.52 -10.95
CA ASN A 38 16.21 8.88 -11.39
C ASN A 38 16.00 9.86 -10.22
N LEU A 39 15.79 9.35 -9.01
CA LEU A 39 15.50 10.15 -7.82
C LEU A 39 16.74 10.55 -7.00
N ASN A 40 17.93 10.16 -7.45
CA ASN A 40 19.17 10.62 -6.84
C ASN A 40 19.60 11.98 -7.41
N VAL A 41 19.53 13.02 -6.58
CA VAL A 41 19.87 14.38 -6.98
C VAL A 41 21.37 14.62 -6.84
N ILE A 42 21.99 15.08 -7.92
CA ILE A 42 23.37 15.56 -7.94
C ILE A 42 23.37 17.08 -7.76
N ALA A 43 24.28 17.61 -6.93
CA ALA A 43 24.43 19.04 -6.74
C ALA A 43 24.73 19.75 -8.07
N SER A 44 24.03 20.85 -8.35
CA SER A 44 24.23 21.68 -9.54
C SER A 44 25.57 22.41 -9.59
N GLY A 45 26.25 22.49 -8.43
CA GLY A 45 27.50 23.23 -8.26
C GLY A 45 28.22 22.84 -6.97
N HIS A 46 29.43 23.40 -6.80
CA HIS A 46 30.28 23.14 -5.64
C HIS A 46 29.99 24.09 -4.46
N ASP A 47 29.11 25.07 -4.64
CA ASP A 47 28.72 25.97 -3.56
C ASP A 47 27.90 25.24 -2.49
N GLU A 48 27.91 25.77 -1.26
CA GLU A 48 27.23 25.15 -0.13
C GLU A 48 25.72 25.03 -0.33
N VAL A 49 25.10 25.95 -1.08
CA VAL A 49 23.66 25.94 -1.32
C VAL A 49 23.32 24.78 -2.25
N SER A 50 24.03 24.63 -3.37
CA SER A 50 23.86 23.50 -4.30
C SER A 50 24.04 22.16 -3.59
N GLN A 51 25.08 22.02 -2.74
CA GLN A 51 25.31 20.80 -1.98
C GLN A 51 24.19 20.52 -0.97
N ARG A 52 23.75 21.55 -0.22
CA ARG A 52 22.69 21.41 0.79
C ARG A 52 21.34 21.08 0.16
N VAL A 53 21.00 21.69 -0.96
CA VAL A 53 19.76 21.40 -1.70
C VAL A 53 19.75 19.95 -2.17
N ALA A 54 20.83 19.48 -2.81
CA ALA A 54 20.93 18.08 -3.21
C ALA A 54 20.84 17.12 -2.02
N HIS A 55 21.50 17.44 -0.90
CA HIS A 55 21.42 16.65 0.32
C HIS A 55 19.98 16.54 0.85
N THR A 56 19.29 17.67 1.03
CA THR A 56 17.90 17.69 1.51
C THR A 56 16.96 16.93 0.57
N LEU A 57 17.12 17.08 -0.75
CA LEU A 57 16.29 16.35 -1.71
C LEU A 57 16.53 14.84 -1.62
N ASN A 58 17.77 14.40 -1.39
CA ASN A 58 18.08 12.98 -1.19
C ASN A 58 17.57 12.46 0.16
N GLU A 59 17.54 13.27 1.23
CA GLU A 59 16.88 12.91 2.49
C GLU A 59 15.35 12.77 2.32
N VAL A 60 14.73 13.65 1.53
CA VAL A 60 13.32 13.57 1.16
C VAL A 60 13.06 12.29 0.36
N HIS A 61 13.89 11.98 -0.65
CA HIS A 61 13.80 10.74 -1.42
C HIS A 61 13.90 9.51 -0.52
N GLY A 62 14.87 9.47 0.41
CA GLY A 62 15.01 8.37 1.36
C GLY A 62 13.80 8.21 2.29
N SER A 63 13.22 9.33 2.74
CA SER A 63 12.02 9.31 3.59
C SER A 63 10.77 8.89 2.82
N PHE A 64 10.63 9.36 1.58
CA PHE A 64 9.53 9.00 0.68
C PHE A 64 9.53 7.52 0.31
N THR A 65 10.71 6.94 0.06
CA THR A 65 10.87 5.51 -0.20
C THR A 65 10.37 4.69 0.99
N LYS A 66 10.82 5.00 2.20
CA LYS A 66 10.38 4.32 3.43
C LYS A 66 8.86 4.42 3.65
N ALA A 67 8.30 5.61 3.46
CA ALA A 67 6.86 5.83 3.62
C ALA A 67 6.05 5.03 2.58
N SER A 68 6.57 4.93 1.36
CA SER A 68 5.90 4.20 0.30
C SER A 68 5.98 2.68 0.49
N ASP A 69 7.11 2.16 0.95
CA ASP A 69 7.26 0.75 1.34
C ASP A 69 6.29 0.38 2.47
N LEU A 70 6.17 1.25 3.48
CA LEU A 70 5.20 1.08 4.55
C LEU A 70 3.76 1.05 4.01
N GLY A 71 3.39 2.01 3.17
CA GLY A 71 2.05 2.08 2.58
C GLY A 71 1.71 0.86 1.71
N ALA A 72 2.67 0.33 0.94
CA ALA A 72 2.47 -0.90 0.17
C ALA A 72 2.23 -2.12 1.08
N ASN A 73 3.00 -2.24 2.17
CA ASN A 73 2.82 -3.30 3.16
C ASN A 73 1.45 -3.20 3.86
N GLU A 74 1.02 -1.99 4.22
CA GLU A 74 -0.30 -1.76 4.84
C GLU A 74 -1.44 -2.18 3.88
N LEU A 75 -1.33 -1.88 2.59
CA LEU A 75 -2.32 -2.31 1.59
C LEU A 75 -2.40 -3.84 1.48
N HIS A 76 -1.26 -4.53 1.54
CA HIS A 76 -1.23 -5.99 1.56
C HIS A 76 -1.84 -6.57 2.84
N GLU A 77 -1.56 -5.97 4.00
CA GLU A 77 -2.12 -6.39 5.29
C GLU A 77 -3.65 -6.21 5.34
N VAL A 78 -4.15 -5.07 4.87
CA VAL A 78 -5.59 -4.82 4.76
C VAL A 78 -6.24 -5.83 3.83
N SER A 79 -5.62 -6.12 2.69
CA SER A 79 -6.12 -7.12 1.72
C SER A 79 -6.17 -8.52 2.33
N ALA A 80 -5.12 -8.93 3.04
CA ALA A 80 -5.06 -10.22 3.74
C ALA A 80 -6.12 -10.31 4.86
N THR A 81 -6.29 -9.24 5.62
CA THR A 81 -7.27 -9.16 6.71
C THR A 81 -8.70 -9.26 6.19
N LEU A 82 -9.02 -8.54 5.11
CA LEU A 82 -10.35 -8.59 4.48
C LEU A 82 -10.66 -9.99 3.95
N ARG A 83 -9.71 -10.65 3.27
CA ARG A 83 -9.89 -12.04 2.80
C ARG A 83 -10.11 -13.02 3.96
N SER A 84 -9.32 -12.90 5.03
CA SER A 84 -9.47 -13.73 6.23
C SER A 84 -10.85 -13.55 6.87
N HIS A 85 -11.32 -12.31 7.00
CA HIS A 85 -12.64 -12.04 7.57
C HIS A 85 -13.78 -12.58 6.70
N SER A 86 -13.70 -12.39 5.38
CA SER A 86 -14.70 -12.92 4.45
C SER A 86 -14.72 -14.44 4.40
N GLY A 87 -13.57 -15.11 4.46
CA GLY A 87 -13.49 -16.56 4.55
C GLY A 87 -14.19 -17.10 5.80
N ARG A 88 -13.91 -16.50 6.96
CA ARG A 88 -14.54 -16.88 8.23
C ARG A 88 -16.05 -16.67 8.25
N ILE A 89 -16.55 -15.63 7.57
CA ILE A 89 -17.99 -15.37 7.47
C ILE A 89 -18.67 -16.37 6.55
N ALA A 90 -18.06 -16.67 5.39
CA ALA A 90 -18.58 -17.70 4.49
C ALA A 90 -18.61 -19.09 5.15
N GLU A 91 -17.61 -19.44 5.95
CA GLU A 91 -17.61 -20.68 6.74
C GLU A 91 -18.73 -20.71 7.78
N ALA A 92 -19.00 -19.59 8.45
CA ALA A 92 -20.09 -19.48 9.42
C ALA A 92 -21.47 -19.61 8.76
N ASP A 93 -21.68 -18.97 7.60
CA ASP A 93 -22.94 -19.05 6.84
C ASP A 93 -23.23 -20.46 6.30
N LEU A 94 -22.20 -21.28 6.07
CA LEU A 94 -22.33 -22.69 5.65
C LEU A 94 -22.60 -23.66 6.83
N ALA A 95 -22.40 -23.20 8.07
CA ALA A 95 -22.57 -24.01 9.28
C ALA A 95 -23.97 -23.90 9.91
N ASP A 96 -24.77 -22.91 9.48
CA ASP A 96 -26.21 -22.73 9.79
C ASP A 96 -27.11 -23.43 8.76
#